data_AF-A0A1F8LTH2-F1
#
_entry.id   AF-A0A1F8LTH2-F1
#
_cell.length_a   1.000
_cell.length_b   1.000
_cell.length_c   1.000
_cell.angle_alpha   90.00
_cell.angle_beta   90.00
_cell.angle_gamma   90.00
#
_symmetry.space_group_name_H-M   'P 1'
#
loop_
_entity.id
_entity.type
_entity.pdbx_description
1 polymer ?
#
loop_
_entity_poly.entity_id
_entity_poly.type
_entity_poly.pdbx_seq_one_letter_code
_entity_poly.pdbx_strand_id
1 'polypeptide(L)'
;MSVSLELLNPRGEIEVPPLYIPSPRLSGLEGKKIGLYSNGKQGVDNFFTAIEELLKQRYPDITTKRLTGAFEIRDEEVDEFISDIDAFIYAIGD
;
A
#
# COMPACT_ATOMS: atom_id res chain seq x y z
N MET A 1 -5.05 -8.26 -61.68
CA MET A 1 -4.15 -8.42 -60.52
C MET A 1 -4.98 -8.17 -59.27
N SER A 2 -5.04 -9.13 -58.35
CA SER A 2 -5.68 -8.93 -57.04
C SER A 2 -4.63 -8.44 -56.05
N VAL A 3 -5.01 -7.47 -55.22
CA VAL A 3 -4.17 -6.97 -54.12
C VAL A 3 -4.69 -7.56 -52.81
N SER A 4 -3.77 -8.03 -51.97
CA SER A 4 -4.07 -8.48 -50.60
C SER A 4 -3.76 -7.34 -49.64
N LEU A 5 -4.69 -7.08 -48.72
CA LEU A 5 -4.53 -6.10 -47.66
C LEU A 5 -4.61 -6.83 -46.32
N GLU A 6 -3.66 -6.58 -45.44
CA GLU A 6 -3.66 -7.08 -44.07
C GLU A 6 -4.32 -6.04 -43.16
N LEU A 7 -5.41 -6.43 -42.51
CA LEU A 7 -6.08 -5.61 -41.51
C LEU A 7 -5.46 -5.88 -40.15
N LEU A 8 -4.68 -4.92 -39.65
CA LEU A 8 -4.12 -4.99 -38.31
C LEU A 8 -5.13 -4.46 -37.29
N ASN A 9 -5.19 -5.10 -36.11
CA ASN A 9 -5.95 -4.59 -34.99
C ASN A 9 -5.21 -3.36 -34.41
N PRO A 10 -5.84 -2.16 -34.38
CA PRO A 10 -5.19 -0.96 -33.85
C PRO A 10 -5.01 -0.99 -32.33
N ARG A 11 -5.54 -2.01 -31.64
CA ARG A 11 -5.35 -2.19 -30.21
C ARG A 11 -3.93 -2.72 -29.97
N GLY A 12 -3.10 -1.92 -29.31
CA GLY A 12 -1.79 -2.37 -28.84
C GLY A 12 -1.92 -3.62 -27.97
N GLU A 13 -0.87 -4.45 -27.97
CA GLU A 13 -0.77 -5.57 -27.04
C GLU A 13 -0.83 -5.03 -25.62
N ILE A 14 -1.86 -5.45 -24.87
CA ILE A 14 -2.00 -5.08 -23.46
C ILE A 14 -1.25 -6.16 -22.69
N GLU A 15 -0.05 -5.82 -22.22
CA GLU A 15 0.60 -6.63 -21.20
C GLU A 15 -0.32 -6.68 -19.98
N VAL A 16 -0.77 -7.89 -19.63
CA VAL A 16 -1.58 -8.08 -18.42
C VAL A 16 -0.62 -7.94 -17.25
N PRO A 17 -0.78 -6.94 -16.37
CA PRO A 17 0.07 -6.84 -15.18
C PRO A 17 -0.08 -8.11 -14.33
N PRO A 18 0.95 -8.47 -13.53
CA PRO A 18 0.88 -9.61 -12.64
C PRO A 18 -0.39 -9.56 -11.79
N LEU A 19 -1.09 -10.69 -11.69
CA LEU A 19 -2.26 -10.83 -10.85
C LEU A 19 -1.80 -11.02 -9.40
N TYR A 20 -1.90 -9.95 -8.61
CA TYR A 20 -1.58 -10.01 -7.18
C TYR A 20 -2.77 -10.56 -6.41
N ILE A 21 -2.54 -11.62 -5.63
CA ILE A 21 -3.53 -12.09 -4.66
C ILE A 21 -3.47 -11.20 -3.40
N PRO A 22 -4.60 -10.99 -2.69
CA PRO A 22 -4.59 -10.28 -1.42
C PRO A 22 -3.62 -10.94 -0.42
N SER A 23 -2.92 -10.12 0.36
CA SER A 23 -2.05 -10.61 1.44
C SER A 23 -2.84 -11.49 2.42
N PRO A 24 -2.24 -12.56 2.97
CA PRO A 24 -2.89 -13.38 3.98
C PRO A 24 -3.35 -12.55 5.18
N ARG A 25 -4.50 -12.93 5.76
CA ARG A 25 -4.99 -12.30 6.98
C ARG A 25 -4.08 -12.65 8.15
N LEU A 26 -3.68 -11.64 8.91
CA LEU A 26 -2.98 -11.86 10.19
C LEU A 26 -3.88 -12.61 11.18
N SER A 27 -3.31 -13.54 11.93
CA SER A 27 -4.03 -14.30 12.97
C SER A 27 -4.37 -13.46 14.21
N GLY A 28 -3.68 -12.34 14.39
CA GLY A 28 -3.78 -11.44 15.54
C GLY A 28 -2.84 -10.25 15.38
N LEU A 29 -2.88 -9.33 16.35
CA LEU A 29 -2.07 -8.10 16.34
C LEU A 29 -1.07 -8.03 17.51
N GLU A 30 -1.08 -9.03 18.39
CA GLU A 30 -0.17 -9.15 19.52
C GLU A 30 1.28 -9.18 19.01
N GLY A 31 2.07 -8.25 19.55
CA GLY A 31 3.49 -8.07 19.24
C GLY A 31 3.78 -7.72 17.78
N LYS A 32 2.78 -7.38 16.97
CA LYS A 32 2.96 -7.04 15.55
C LYS A 32 3.48 -5.63 15.39
N LYS A 33 4.06 -5.37 14.23
CA LYS A 33 4.50 -4.07 13.77
C LYS A 33 3.67 -3.62 12.59
N ILE A 34 2.89 -2.56 12.77
CA ILE A 34 1.93 -2.08 11.78
C ILE A 34 2.47 -0.80 11.13
N GLY A 35 2.63 -0.85 9.81
CA GLY A 35 2.93 0.32 8.99
C GLY A 35 1.74 1.26 8.92
N LEU A 36 1.97 2.57 9.02
CA LEU A 36 0.97 3.62 8.81
C LEU A 36 1.42 4.49 7.64
N TYR A 37 0.84 4.28 6.47
CA TYR A 37 1.24 4.95 5.24
C TYR A 37 0.24 6.05 4.85
N SER A 38 0.71 7.29 4.69
CA SER A 38 -0.07 8.45 4.27
C SER A 38 0.34 8.91 2.86
N ASN A 39 -0.63 9.41 2.10
CA ASN A 39 -0.37 10.09 0.82
C ASN A 39 0.07 11.56 0.96
N GLY A 40 0.33 12.03 2.19
CA GLY A 40 0.86 13.37 2.47
C GLY A 40 -0.19 14.48 2.54
N LYS A 41 -1.48 14.15 2.45
CA LYS A 41 -2.55 15.13 2.63
C LYS A 41 -2.74 15.51 4.10
N GLN A 42 -3.27 16.72 4.32
CA GLN A 42 -3.52 17.25 5.66
C GLN A 42 -4.54 16.39 6.44
N GLY A 43 -4.43 16.41 7.76
CA GLY A 43 -5.35 15.71 8.67
C GLY A 43 -5.02 14.24 8.93
N VAL A 44 -4.22 13.58 8.08
CA VAL A 44 -3.83 12.17 8.29
C VAL A 44 -3.00 11.99 9.57
N ASP A 45 -2.20 12.97 9.96
CA ASP A 45 -1.43 12.89 11.21
C ASP A 45 -2.31 12.74 12.45
N ASN A 46 -3.44 13.46 12.49
CA ASN A 46 -4.41 13.34 13.59
C ASN A 46 -5.06 11.96 13.62
N PHE A 47 -5.40 11.44 12.44
CA PHE A 47 -5.94 10.10 12.29
C PHE A 47 -4.94 9.04 12.78
N PHE A 48 -3.67 9.13 12.37
CA PHE A 48 -2.63 8.21 12.82
C PHE A 48 -2.37 8.27 14.31
N THR A 49 -2.40 9.46 14.91
CA THR A 49 -2.27 9.59 16.37
C THR A 49 -3.39 8.84 17.09
N ALA A 50 -4.65 9.02 16.66
CA ALA A 50 -5.77 8.28 17.25
C ALA A 50 -5.67 6.77 17.01
N ILE A 51 -5.22 6.33 15.83
CA ILE A 51 -5.01 4.91 15.52
C ILE A 51 -3.94 4.31 16.44
N GLU A 52 -2.81 4.98 16.60
CA GLU A 52 -1.73 4.52 17.47
C GLU A 52 -2.19 4.38 18.92
N GLU A 53 -2.94 5.37 19.44
CA GLU A 53 -3.53 5.32 20.77
C GLU A 53 -4.46 4.12 20.95
N LEU A 54 -5.39 3.91 20.01
CA LEU A 54 -6.34 2.80 20.05
C LEU A 54 -5.65 1.42 19.92
N LEU A 55 -4.63 1.32 19.06
CA LEU A 55 -3.84 0.11 18.90
C LEU A 55 -3.08 -0.22 20.18
N LYS A 56 -2.40 0.77 20.79
CA LYS A 56 -1.68 0.59 22.05
C LYS A 56 -2.60 0.27 23.22
N GLN A 57 -3.79 0.85 23.28
CA GLN A 57 -4.77 0.56 24.32
C GLN A 57 -5.20 -0.91 24.31
N ARG A 58 -5.36 -1.49 23.11
CA ARG A 58 -5.85 -2.86 22.94
C ARG A 58 -4.74 -3.92 22.89
N TYR A 59 -3.59 -3.56 22.31
CA TYR A 59 -2.43 -4.43 22.13
C TYR A 59 -1.17 -3.70 22.62
N PRO A 60 -0.86 -3.76 23.94
CA PRO A 60 0.21 -2.95 24.52
C PRO A 60 1.61 -3.17 23.93
N ASP A 61 1.85 -4.36 23.40
CA ASP A 61 3.10 -4.80 22.77
C ASP A 61 3.19 -4.50 21.26
N ILE A 62 2.12 -3.98 20.65
CA ILE A 62 2.13 -3.60 19.24
C ILE A 62 3.07 -2.41 19.01
N THR A 63 3.67 -2.33 17.83
CA THR A 63 4.49 -1.17 17.41
C THR A 63 4.00 -0.63 16.08
N THR A 64 4.30 0.64 15.80
CA THR A 64 3.94 1.30 14.54
C THR A 64 5.15 1.94 13.88
N LYS A 65 5.16 1.97 12.55
CA LYS A 65 6.13 2.70 11.72
C LYS A 65 5.34 3.59 10.76
N ARG A 66 5.55 4.91 10.80
CA ARG A 66 4.87 5.84 9.87
C ARG A 66 5.71 6.04 8.61
N LEU A 67 5.05 6.20 7.47
CA LEU A 67 5.65 6.65 6.22
C LEU A 67 4.70 7.62 5.52
N THR A 68 5.24 8.72 5.00
CA THR A 68 4.47 9.69 4.22
C THR A 68 5.07 9.77 2.82
N GLY A 69 4.30 9.37 1.82
CA GLY A 69 4.64 9.54 0.41
C GLY A 69 3.96 10.76 -0.19
N ALA A 70 4.42 11.20 -1.36
CA ALA A 70 3.79 12.27 -2.13
C ALA A 70 2.92 11.66 -3.24
N PHE A 71 1.67 11.29 -2.91
CA PHE A 71 0.72 10.55 -3.75
C PHE A 71 1.09 9.08 -4.03
N GLU A 72 2.33 8.80 -4.42
CA GLU A 72 2.85 7.45 -4.61
C GLU A 72 4.02 7.21 -3.66
N ILE A 73 4.20 5.96 -3.24
CA ILE A 73 5.37 5.51 -2.50
C ILE A 73 6.46 5.17 -3.52
N ARG A 74 7.68 5.71 -3.36
CA ARG A 74 8.79 5.38 -4.26
C ARG A 74 9.33 4.01 -3.89
N ASP A 75 9.72 3.19 -4.87
CA ASP A 75 10.23 1.82 -4.65
C ASP A 75 11.35 1.77 -3.58
N GLU A 76 12.25 2.76 -3.61
CA GLU A 76 13.36 2.91 -2.64
C GLU A 76 12.88 3.11 -1.19
N GLU A 77 11.73 3.76 -1.00
CA GLU A 77 11.10 3.99 0.31
C GLU A 77 10.26 2.79 0.75
N VAL A 78 9.78 1.99 -0.19
CA VAL A 78 9.01 0.77 0.08
C VAL A 78 9.89 -0.24 0.79
N ASP A 79 11.07 -0.55 0.26
CA ASP A 79 11.88 -1.68 0.72
C ASP A 79 12.22 -1.59 2.22
N GLU A 80 12.66 -0.42 2.68
CA GLU A 80 12.96 -0.19 4.09
C GLU A 80 11.69 -0.18 4.96
N PHE A 81 10.57 0.27 4.42
CA PHE A 81 9.31 0.30 5.13
C PHE A 81 8.71 -1.10 5.31
N ILE A 82 8.70 -1.91 4.24
CA ILE A 82 8.07 -3.23 4.24
C ILE A 82 8.91 -4.31 4.91
N SER A 83 10.23 -4.14 4.97
CA SER A 83 11.15 -5.14 5.56
C SER A 83 10.95 -5.37 7.05
N ASP A 84 10.22 -4.48 7.72
CA ASP A 84 10.14 -4.38 9.18
C ASP A 84 8.69 -4.14 9.65
N ILE A 85 7.70 -4.53 8.85
CA ILE A 85 6.27 -4.48 9.23
C ILE A 85 5.57 -5.80 8.86
N ASP A 86 4.55 -6.16 9.63
CA ASP A 86 3.73 -7.36 9.36
C ASP A 86 2.53 -7.05 8.45
N ALA A 87 2.03 -5.82 8.51
CA ALA A 87 0.93 -5.30 7.69
C ALA A 87 0.95 -3.76 7.73
N PHE A 88 0.16 -3.10 6.89
CA PHE A 88 0.02 -1.65 6.93
C PHE A 88 -1.44 -1.17 6.82
N ILE A 89 -1.67 0.05 7.29
CA ILE A 89 -2.87 0.84 7.08
C ILE A 89 -2.51 1.97 6.12
N TYR A 90 -3.27 2.09 5.03
CA TYR A 90 -3.16 3.22 4.12
C TYR A 90 -4.22 4.27 4.44
N ALA A 91 -3.81 5.53 4.58
CA ALA A 91 -4.70 6.65 4.83
C ALA A 91 -4.51 7.76 3.78
N ILE A 92 -5.63 8.36 3.42
CA ILE A 92 -5.74 9.45 2.46
C ILE A 92 -6.52 10.58 3.16
N GLY A 93 -5.95 11.78 3.18
CA GLY A 93 -6.68 12.98 3.64
C GLY A 93 -7.62 13.51 2.56
N ASP A 94 -8.51 14.43 2.92
CA ASP A 94 -9.23 15.23 1.93
C ASP A 94 -8.73 16.68 1.98
#